data_AF-A0A7W1UNU4-F1
#
_entry.id   AF-A0A7W1UNU4-F1
#
_cell.length_a   1.000
_cell.length_b   1.000
_cell.length_c   1.000
_cell.angle_alpha   90.00
_cell.angle_beta   90.00
_cell.angle_gamma   90.00
#
_symmetry.space_group_name_H-M   'P 1'
#
loop_
_entity.id
_entity.type
_entity.pdbx_description
1 polymer ?
#
loop_
_entity_poly.entity_id
_entity_poly.type
_entity_poly.pdbx_seq_one_letter_code
_entity_poly.pdbx_strand_id
1 'polypeptide(L)'
;RTLFNYLVNLSENKHFLDDYLRYAKADKMDSVKYINDVFDAKVEKELPNVAKYKFTPAQVNAYTTIGGTPMLDNTYTVFGEVYEGLEIVDKIAAQKTDSNARPLEDIRIISVSIIP
;
A
#
# COMPACT_ATOMS: atom_id res chain seq x y z
N ARG A 1 -3.89 -9.41 4.06
CA ARG A 1 -4.42 -9.55 2.68
C ARG A 1 -5.87 -9.08 2.67
N THR A 2 -6.23 -8.09 1.85
CA THR A 2 -7.57 -7.47 1.85
C THR A 2 -8.63 -8.39 1.22
N LEU A 3 -9.92 -8.16 1.53
CA LEU A 3 -11.05 -8.87 0.91
C LEU A 3 -11.03 -8.72 -0.62
N PHE A 4 -10.75 -7.52 -1.13
CA PHE A 4 -10.55 -7.27 -2.56
C PHE A 4 -9.48 -8.18 -3.16
N ASN A 5 -8.29 -8.23 -2.54
CA ASN A 5 -7.19 -9.09 -3.02
C ASN A 5 -7.56 -10.57 -2.96
N TYR A 6 -8.34 -11.00 -1.97
CA TYR A 6 -8.84 -12.37 -1.92
C TYR A 6 -9.77 -12.64 -3.12
N LEU A 7 -10.78 -11.80 -3.34
CA LEU A 7 -11.76 -11.95 -4.41
C LEU A 7 -11.12 -11.93 -5.80
N VAL A 8 -10.19 -11.02 -6.07
CA VAL A 8 -9.47 -10.94 -7.36
C VAL A 8 -8.66 -12.22 -7.64
N ASN A 9 -8.10 -12.84 -6.60
CA ASN A 9 -7.27 -14.04 -6.75
C ASN A 9 -8.07 -15.36 -6.78
N LEU A 10 -9.40 -15.33 -6.63
CA LEU A 10 -10.24 -16.52 -6.79
C LEU A 10 -10.17 -17.03 -8.23
N SER A 11 -10.17 -18.36 -8.39
CA SER A 11 -10.02 -19.02 -9.70
C SER A 11 -11.05 -18.56 -10.73
N GLU A 12 -12.31 -18.39 -10.30
CA GLU A 12 -13.41 -17.92 -11.13
C GLU A 12 -13.25 -16.48 -11.59
N ASN A 13 -12.45 -15.67 -10.89
CA ASN A 13 -12.27 -14.24 -11.17
C ASN A 13 -10.99 -13.95 -11.97
N LYS A 14 -10.15 -14.96 -12.28
CA LYS A 14 -8.90 -14.77 -13.03
C LYS A 14 -9.07 -14.05 -14.37
N HIS A 15 -10.16 -14.33 -15.09
CA HIS A 15 -10.45 -13.72 -16.39
C HIS A 15 -10.58 -12.18 -16.31
N PHE A 16 -11.07 -11.65 -15.18
CA PHE A 16 -11.17 -10.20 -15.01
C PHE A 16 -9.80 -9.53 -14.95
N LEU A 17 -8.77 -10.21 -14.42
CA LEU A 17 -7.40 -9.65 -14.40
C LEU A 17 -6.83 -9.56 -15.82
N ASP A 18 -7.03 -10.60 -16.63
CA ASP A 18 -6.60 -10.61 -18.03
C ASP A 18 -7.33 -9.52 -18.84
N ASP A 19 -8.64 -9.38 -18.64
CA ASP A 19 -9.45 -8.34 -19.27
C ASP A 19 -9.05 -6.93 -18.82
N TYR A 20 -8.80 -6.74 -17.53
CA TYR A 20 -8.34 -5.47 -16.97
C TYR A 20 -7.05 -5.01 -17.63
N LEU A 21 -6.04 -5.89 -17.69
CA LEU A 21 -4.75 -5.59 -18.32
C LEU A 21 -4.91 -5.27 -19.80
N ARG A 22 -5.79 -6.01 -20.50
CA ARG A 22 -6.10 -5.77 -21.91
C ARG A 22 -6.77 -4.40 -22.13
N TYR A 23 -7.76 -4.05 -21.33
CA TYR A 23 -8.49 -2.78 -21.46
C TYR A 23 -7.66 -1.57 -21.04
N ALA A 24 -6.86 -1.70 -19.98
CA ALA A 24 -5.93 -0.65 -19.56
C ALA A 24 -4.89 -0.36 -20.66
N LYS A 25 -4.34 -1.41 -21.29
CA LYS A 25 -3.40 -1.25 -22.42
C LYS A 25 -4.06 -0.62 -23.67
N ALA A 26 -5.34 -0.87 -23.88
CA ALA A 26 -6.11 -0.35 -25.00
C ALA A 26 -6.78 1.01 -24.72
N ASP A 27 -6.46 1.65 -23.58
CA ASP A 27 -7.04 2.92 -23.12
C ASP A 27 -8.58 2.92 -23.04
N LYS A 28 -9.17 1.75 -22.78
CA LYS A 28 -10.63 1.59 -22.64
C LYS A 28 -11.06 1.81 -21.20
N MET A 29 -11.01 3.07 -20.75
CA MET A 29 -11.29 3.43 -19.36
C MET A 29 -12.68 3.02 -18.87
N ASP A 30 -13.71 3.08 -19.72
CA ASP A 30 -15.06 2.62 -19.35
C ASP A 30 -15.11 1.13 -19.02
N SER A 31 -14.35 0.31 -19.77
CA SER A 31 -14.26 -1.13 -19.53
C SER A 31 -13.45 -1.46 -18.27
N VAL A 32 -12.39 -0.69 -18.01
CA VAL A 32 -11.63 -0.76 -16.75
C VAL A 32 -12.54 -0.40 -15.56
N LYS A 33 -13.31 0.68 -15.70
CA LYS A 33 -14.26 1.12 -14.68
C LYS A 33 -15.31 0.05 -14.42
N TYR A 34 -15.89 -0.57 -15.44
CA TYR A 34 -16.83 -1.67 -15.28
C TYR A 34 -16.25 -2.82 -14.43
N ILE A 35 -15.01 -3.23 -14.69
CA ILE A 35 -14.35 -4.29 -13.91
C ILE A 35 -14.20 -3.87 -12.45
N ASN A 36 -13.77 -2.64 -12.19
CA ASN A 36 -13.65 -2.10 -10.84
C ASN A 36 -15.02 -2.09 -10.13
N ASP A 37 -16.05 -1.55 -10.78
CA ASP A 37 -17.41 -1.49 -10.24
C ASP A 37 -17.95 -2.91 -9.89
N VAL A 38 -17.63 -3.92 -10.71
CA VAL A 38 -17.99 -5.33 -10.45
C VAL A 38 -17.31 -5.86 -9.18
N PHE A 39 -16.01 -5.59 -9.00
CA PHE A 39 -15.32 -6.02 -7.79
C PHE A 39 -15.74 -5.24 -6.56
N ASP A 40 -16.02 -3.94 -6.70
CA ASP A 40 -16.54 -3.12 -5.61
C ASP A 40 -17.89 -3.66 -5.13
N ALA A 41 -18.81 -3.98 -6.05
CA ALA A 41 -20.09 -4.61 -5.70
C ALA A 41 -19.90 -5.98 -5.02
N LYS A 42 -18.92 -6.79 -5.46
CA LYS A 42 -18.59 -8.07 -4.79
C LYS A 42 -18.01 -7.84 -3.39
N VAL A 43 -17.13 -6.86 -3.22
CA VAL A 43 -16.58 -6.49 -1.92
C VAL A 43 -17.69 -6.02 -1.00
N GLU A 44 -18.55 -5.11 -1.42
CA GLU A 44 -19.67 -4.59 -0.63
C GLU A 44 -20.63 -5.70 -0.17
N LYS A 45 -20.90 -6.68 -1.05
CA LYS A 45 -21.72 -7.84 -0.73
C LYS A 45 -21.10 -8.73 0.34
N GLU A 46 -19.79 -8.96 0.27
CA GLU A 46 -19.09 -9.88 1.19
C GLU A 46 -18.56 -9.19 2.45
N LEU A 47 -18.42 -7.86 2.45
CA LEU A 47 -17.88 -7.08 3.56
C LEU A 47 -18.59 -7.33 4.91
N PRO A 48 -19.94 -7.48 4.97
CA PRO A 48 -20.64 -7.80 6.21
C PRO A 48 -20.31 -9.19 6.78
N ASN A 49 -19.89 -10.13 5.91
CA ASN A 49 -19.56 -11.51 6.27
C ASN A 49 -18.11 -11.67 6.74
N VAL A 50 -17.28 -10.64 6.57
CA VAL A 50 -15.89 -10.65 7.03
C VAL A 50 -15.81 -10.09 8.44
N ALA A 51 -15.06 -10.80 9.29
CA ALA A 51 -14.75 -10.31 10.63
C ALA A 51 -14.07 -8.94 10.54
N LYS A 52 -14.67 -7.92 11.18
CA LYS A 52 -14.09 -6.59 11.24
C LYS A 52 -12.74 -6.68 11.94
N TYR A 53 -11.69 -6.18 11.28
CA TYR A 53 -10.38 -6.08 11.89
C TYR A 53 -10.45 -5.16 13.10
N LYS A 54 -9.87 -5.59 14.23
CA LYS A 54 -9.79 -4.81 15.46
C LYS A 54 -8.33 -4.73 15.88
N PHE A 55 -7.84 -3.51 16.06
CA PHE A 55 -6.56 -3.28 16.69
C PHE A 55 -6.61 -3.72 18.16
N THR A 56 -5.51 -4.30 18.64
CA THR A 56 -5.32 -4.57 20.07
C THR A 56 -5.26 -3.25 20.86
N PRO A 57 -5.57 -3.25 22.17
CA PRO A 57 -5.41 -2.05 22.99
C PRO A 57 -4.00 -1.45 22.93
N ALA A 58 -2.98 -2.30 22.85
CA ALA A 58 -1.58 -1.88 22.70
C ALA A 58 -1.33 -1.17 21.36
N GLN A 59 -1.83 -1.71 20.24
CA GLN A 59 -1.73 -1.06 18.93
C GLN A 59 -2.47 0.27 18.89
N VAL A 60 -3.70 0.32 19.44
CA VAL A 60 -4.46 1.57 19.51
C VAL A 60 -3.64 2.62 20.26
N ASN A 61 -3.13 2.28 21.45
CA ASN A 61 -2.32 3.21 22.25
C ASN A 61 -1.05 3.67 21.50
N ALA A 62 -0.33 2.76 20.85
CA ALA A 62 0.87 3.12 20.08
C ALA A 62 0.53 4.11 18.95
N TYR A 63 -0.50 3.81 18.16
CA TYR A 63 -0.88 4.65 17.01
C TYR A 63 -1.44 6.02 17.40
N THR A 64 -2.09 6.14 18.57
CA THR A 64 -2.65 7.42 19.01
C THR A 64 -1.69 8.27 19.82
N THR A 65 -0.59 7.72 20.33
CA THR A 65 0.35 8.45 21.19
C THR A 65 1.73 8.65 20.57
N ILE A 66 2.28 7.63 19.91
CA ILE A 66 3.59 7.67 19.24
C ILE A 66 3.41 8.02 17.77
N GLY A 67 2.36 7.49 17.13
CA GLY A 67 2.04 7.67 15.71
C GLY A 67 2.27 6.40 14.90
N GLY A 68 2.45 6.54 13.59
CA GLY A 68 2.64 5.43 12.65
C GLY A 68 1.61 5.40 11.53
N THR A 69 1.70 4.38 10.67
CA THR A 69 0.79 4.22 9.52
C THR A 69 0.07 2.86 9.61
N PRO A 70 -1.01 2.74 10.42
CA PRO A 70 -1.71 1.46 10.67
C PRO A 70 -2.20 0.76 9.40
N MET A 71 -2.44 1.51 8.33
CA MET A 71 -2.88 0.97 7.04
C MET A 71 -1.82 0.08 6.36
N LEU A 72 -0.54 0.21 6.74
CA LEU A 72 0.55 -0.60 6.17
C LEU A 72 0.70 -1.95 6.88
N ASP A 73 0.08 -2.13 8.06
CA ASP A 73 0.13 -3.39 8.81
C ASP A 73 -0.35 -4.56 7.97
N ASN A 74 0.35 -5.70 8.05
CA ASN A 74 0.05 -6.94 7.33
C ASN A 74 0.05 -6.82 5.79
N THR A 75 0.56 -5.70 5.27
CA THR A 75 0.72 -5.43 3.83
C THR A 75 2.20 -5.30 3.45
N TYR A 76 3.03 -4.81 4.37
CA TYR A 76 4.48 -4.67 4.19
C TYR A 76 5.25 -5.45 5.24
N THR A 77 6.35 -6.08 4.82
CA THR A 77 7.28 -6.76 5.72
C THR A 77 8.30 -5.77 6.27
N VAL A 78 8.34 -5.60 7.58
CA VAL A 78 9.42 -4.88 8.25
C VAL A 78 10.66 -5.78 8.31
N PHE A 79 11.78 -5.33 7.74
CA PHE A 79 13.04 -6.09 7.69
C PHE A 79 14.19 -5.43 8.46
N GLY A 80 13.98 -4.23 9.01
CA GLY A 80 14.98 -3.48 9.78
C GLY A 80 14.43 -2.15 10.27
N GLU A 81 15.23 -1.48 11.10
CA GLU A 81 14.95 -0.15 11.63
C GLU A 81 16.21 0.72 11.56
N VAL A 82 16.03 2.04 11.60
CA VAL A 82 17.13 2.99 11.71
C VAL A 82 17.53 3.07 13.18
N TYR A 83 18.71 2.54 13.52
CA TYR A 83 19.20 2.56 14.90
C TYR A 83 19.91 3.89 15.25
N GLU A 84 20.52 4.55 14.26
CA GLU A 84 21.21 5.84 14.38
C GLU A 84 20.98 6.70 13.13
N GLY A 85 20.98 8.04 13.28
CA GLY A 85 20.86 8.98 12.17
C GLY A 85 19.42 9.30 11.74
N LEU A 86 18.44 9.19 12.64
CA LEU A 86 17.04 9.51 12.33
C LEU A 86 16.86 10.99 11.93
N GLU A 87 17.66 11.90 12.50
CA GLU A 87 17.69 13.31 12.12
C GLU A 87 18.15 13.56 10.69
N ILE A 88 18.90 12.62 10.09
CA ILE A 88 19.26 12.66 8.67
C ILE A 88 18.06 12.27 7.82
N VAL A 89 17.27 11.29 8.25
CA VAL A 89 16.00 10.91 7.60
C VAL A 89 15.06 12.10 7.56
N ASP A 90 14.91 12.83 8.67
CA ASP A 90 14.07 14.04 8.73
C ASP A 90 14.55 15.15 7.78
N LYS A 91 15.88 15.36 7.68
CA LYS A 91 16.46 16.33 6.73
C LYS A 91 16.20 15.95 5.27
N ILE A 92 16.22 14.65 4.95
CA ILE A 92 15.88 14.12 3.63
C ILE A 92 14.39 14.35 3.35
N ALA A 93 13.52 14.03 4.30
CA ALA A 93 12.06 14.19 4.16
C ALA A 93 11.64 15.67 4.00
N ALA A 94 12.40 16.60 4.57
CA ALA A 94 12.13 18.05 4.48
C ALA A 94 12.61 18.71 3.18
N GLN A 95 13.23 17.97 2.24
CA GLN A 95 13.68 18.55 0.98
C GLN A 95 12.52 19.06 0.13
N LYS A 96 12.77 20.12 -0.65
CA LYS A 96 11.80 20.64 -1.60
C LYS A 96 11.54 19.60 -2.69
N THR A 97 10.26 19.45 -3.04
CA THR A 97 9.81 18.50 -4.05
C THR A 97 9.05 19.17 -5.19
N ASP A 98 8.94 18.47 -6.32
CA ASP A 98 8.03 18.81 -7.40
C ASP A 98 6.58 18.35 -7.11
N SER A 99 5.68 18.52 -8.08
CA SER A 99 4.27 18.12 -7.96
C SER A 99 4.06 16.60 -7.82
N ASN A 100 5.08 15.78 -8.11
CA ASN A 100 5.05 14.33 -7.98
C ASN A 100 5.75 13.86 -6.69
N ALA A 101 6.01 14.76 -5.74
CA ALA A 101 6.76 14.51 -4.52
C ALA A 101 8.21 14.01 -4.74
N ARG A 102 8.80 14.28 -5.92
CA ARG A 102 10.21 13.98 -6.18
C ARG A 102 11.10 15.14 -5.68
N PRO A 103 12.19 14.88 -4.93
CA PRO A 103 13.14 15.92 -4.55
C PRO A 103 13.69 16.69 -5.76
N LEU A 104 13.76 18.02 -5.66
CA LEU A 104 14.31 18.87 -6.74
C LEU A 104 15.82 18.65 -6.95
N GLU A 105 16.52 18.24 -5.90
CA GLU A 105 17.93 17.86 -5.93
C GLU A 105 18.09 16.39 -5.54
N ASP A 106 18.94 15.66 -6.27
CA ASP A 106 19.19 14.24 -6.03
C ASP A 106 19.92 14.02 -4.70
N ILE A 107 19.38 13.13 -3.85
CA ILE A 107 20.05 12.60 -2.67
C ILE A 107 20.51 11.18 -2.97
N ARG A 108 21.81 10.93 -2.89
CA ARG A 108 22.42 9.67 -3.36
C ARG A 108 23.05 8.89 -2.21
N ILE A 109 22.83 7.58 -2.22
CA ILE A 109 23.61 6.63 -1.41
C ILE A 109 24.95 6.44 -2.12
N ILE A 110 26.04 6.86 -1.49
CA ILE A 110 27.39 6.81 -2.08
C ILE A 110 28.07 5.46 -1.81
N SER A 111 27.83 4.88 -0.64
CA SER A 111 28.36 3.58 -0.24
C SER A 111 27.42 2.89 0.76
N VAL A 112 27.52 1.57 0.83
CA VAL A 112 26.83 0.73 1.82
C VAL A 112 27.84 -0.28 2.36
N SER A 113 27.86 -0.45 3.68
CA SER A 113 28.70 -1.43 4.37
C SER A 113 27.81 -2.35 5.20
N ILE A 114 28.05 -3.65 5.12
CA ILE A 114 27.41 -4.64 5.98
C ILE A 114 28.35 -4.89 7.16
N ILE A 115 27.88 -4.61 8.36
CA ILE A 115 28.64 -4.85 9.60
C ILE A 115 28.34 -6.31 10.03
N PRO A 116 29.34 -7.18 10.17
CA PRO A 116 29.17 -8.56 10.62
C PRO A 116 28.69 -8.69 12.07
#